data_AF-A0AAU4MP52-F1
#
_entry.id   AF-A0AAU4MP52-F1
#
_cell.length_a   1.000
_cell.length_b   1.000
_cell.length_c   1.000
_cell.angle_alpha   90.00
_cell.angle_beta   90.00
_cell.angle_gamma   90.00
#
_symmetry.space_group_name_H-M   'P 1'
#
loop_
_entity.id
_entity.type
_entity.pdbx_description
1 polymer ?
#
loop_
_entity_poly.entity_id
_entity_poly.type
_entity_poly.pdbx_seq_one_letter_code
_entity_poly.pdbx_strand_id
1 'polypeptide(L)'
;MPVHQYVCFVITSTRTTAQEMTAALGIEPDETAVRASRSTVPPLPAHHRWKIVCRRTGLRVDEQVACVLDRLRPHTGRLAALAGQLDRQEGPGSAVLQVVRRFHSDNHEPGAGLPEEPEGPNLFGWHLDSDVLEFLTTTGAEVDIDEYDMTGDPHSD
;
A
#
# COMPACT_ATOMS: atom_id res chain seq x y z
N MET A 1 -6.70 22.08 -2.74
CA MET A 1 -6.29 20.87 -3.48
C MET A 1 -6.76 19.66 -2.69
N PRO A 2 -7.85 18.99 -3.09
CA PRO A 2 -8.30 17.77 -2.43
C PRO A 2 -7.25 16.67 -2.62
N VAL A 3 -7.04 15.87 -1.56
CA VAL A 3 -6.08 14.76 -1.56
C VAL A 3 -6.80 13.52 -1.08
N HIS A 4 -6.82 12.49 -1.92
CA HIS A 4 -7.19 11.14 -1.49
C HIS A 4 -5.93 10.31 -1.32
N GLN A 5 -5.73 9.75 -0.12
CA GLN A 5 -4.54 8.98 0.19
C GLN A 5 -4.85 7.72 0.98
N TYR A 6 -4.01 6.71 0.78
CA TYR A 6 -4.02 5.50 1.59
C TYR A 6 -2.62 4.93 1.69
N VAL A 7 -2.42 4.14 2.73
CA VAL A 7 -1.19 3.37 2.96
C VAL A 7 -1.54 1.90 2.96
N CYS A 8 -0.71 1.07 2.34
CA CYS A 8 -0.79 -0.36 2.48
C CYS A 8 0.59 -1.01 2.62
N PHE A 9 0.64 -2.10 3.38
CA PHE A 9 1.76 -3.03 3.32
C PHE A 9 1.39 -4.17 2.39
N VAL A 10 2.26 -4.47 1.42
CA VAL A 10 2.02 -5.42 0.35
C VAL A 10 3.11 -6.48 0.37
N ILE A 11 2.72 -7.74 0.30
CA ILE A 11 3.62 -8.84 -0.07
C ILE A 11 3.23 -9.33 -1.46
N THR A 12 4.23 -9.53 -2.32
CA THR A 12 4.04 -9.99 -3.69
C THR A 12 4.85 -11.25 -3.98
N SER A 13 4.28 -12.14 -4.78
CA SER A 13 4.96 -13.35 -5.26
C SER A 13 4.32 -13.82 -6.56
N THR A 14 5.13 -14.38 -7.46
CA THR A 14 4.69 -15.04 -8.69
C THR A 14 4.30 -16.50 -8.47
N ARG A 15 4.66 -17.10 -7.33
CA ARG A 15 4.51 -18.53 -7.05
C ARG A 15 3.68 -18.84 -5.82
N THR A 16 3.79 -18.00 -4.79
CA THR A 16 3.09 -18.16 -3.52
C THR A 16 1.77 -17.41 -3.62
N THR A 17 0.67 -18.12 -3.41
CA THR A 17 -0.67 -17.53 -3.43
C THR A 17 -0.92 -16.69 -2.18
N ALA A 18 -1.88 -15.77 -2.24
CA ALA A 18 -2.26 -14.99 -1.06
C ALA A 18 -2.78 -15.88 0.09
N GLN A 19 -3.41 -17.02 -0.20
CA GLN A 19 -3.85 -17.97 0.82
C GLN A 19 -2.67 -18.62 1.55
N GLU A 20 -1.62 -19.01 0.82
CA GLU A 20 -0.40 -19.55 1.41
C GLU A 20 0.35 -18.48 2.23
N MET A 21 0.36 -17.22 1.76
CA MET A 21 0.89 -16.10 2.54
C MET A 21 0.11 -15.90 3.85
N THR A 22 -1.22 -15.89 3.80
CA THR A 22 -2.08 -15.82 5.00
C THR A 22 -1.74 -16.93 5.99
N ALA A 23 -1.63 -18.18 5.50
CA ALA A 23 -1.30 -19.32 6.33
C ALA A 23 0.09 -19.18 6.98
N ALA A 24 1.08 -18.69 6.23
CA ALA A 24 2.44 -18.47 6.74
C ALA A 24 2.51 -17.34 7.79
N LEU A 25 1.77 -16.25 7.59
CA LEU A 25 1.80 -15.08 8.47
C LEU A 25 0.90 -15.27 9.70
N GLY A 26 -0.18 -16.04 9.56
CA GLY A 26 -1.18 -16.25 10.60
C GLY A 26 -1.98 -14.97 10.91
N ILE A 27 -2.15 -14.12 9.90
CA ILE A 27 -2.97 -12.91 9.93
C ILE A 27 -3.71 -12.79 8.59
N GLU A 28 -4.98 -12.41 8.64
CA GLU A 28 -5.78 -12.19 7.44
C GLU A 28 -5.38 -10.87 6.74
N PRO A 29 -5.36 -10.80 5.41
CA PRO A 29 -5.22 -9.55 4.68
C PRO A 29 -6.52 -8.75 4.69
N ASP A 30 -6.42 -7.46 4.41
CA ASP A 30 -7.59 -6.65 3.99
C ASP A 30 -7.92 -6.89 2.52
N GLU A 31 -6.91 -7.12 1.69
CA GLU A 31 -7.08 -7.35 0.26
C GLU A 31 -6.13 -8.42 -0.27
N THR A 32 -6.63 -9.16 -1.25
CA THR A 32 -5.81 -10.03 -2.09
C THR A 32 -6.07 -9.69 -3.55
N ALA A 33 -5.05 -9.82 -4.40
CA ALA A 33 -5.22 -9.62 -5.83
C ALA A 33 -4.28 -10.54 -6.62
N VAL A 34 -4.72 -10.97 -7.81
CA VAL A 34 -3.85 -11.60 -8.81
C VAL A 34 -3.71 -10.62 -9.96
N ARG A 35 -2.52 -10.04 -10.12
CA ARG A 35 -2.23 -9.08 -11.19
C ARG A 35 -1.43 -9.77 -12.27
N ALA A 36 -2.07 -10.04 -13.40
CA ALA A 36 -1.39 -10.46 -14.61
C ALA A 36 -1.00 -9.25 -15.45
N SER A 37 0.12 -9.35 -16.17
CA SER A 37 0.43 -8.39 -17.23
C SER A 37 -0.57 -8.52 -18.37
N ARG A 38 -0.96 -7.38 -18.94
CA ARG A 38 -1.71 -7.32 -20.20
C ARG A 38 -0.80 -7.55 -21.42
N SER A 39 0.52 -7.38 -21.26
CA SER A 39 1.50 -7.71 -22.31
C SER A 39 1.73 -9.21 -22.37
N THR A 40 1.56 -9.77 -23.56
CA THR A 40 1.86 -11.18 -23.87
C THR A 40 3.29 -11.36 -24.38
N VAL A 41 4.06 -10.28 -24.60
CA VAL A 41 5.42 -10.34 -25.16
C VAL A 41 6.36 -9.32 -24.47
N PRO A 42 7.36 -9.77 -23.69
CA PRO A 42 7.44 -11.12 -23.10
C PRO A 42 6.29 -11.35 -22.11
N PRO A 43 5.80 -12.59 -21.96
CA PRO A 43 4.77 -12.88 -20.96
C PRO A 43 5.35 -12.64 -19.57
N LEU A 44 4.84 -11.63 -18.86
CA LEU A 44 5.18 -11.44 -17.46
C LEU A 44 4.25 -12.34 -16.62
N PRO A 45 4.79 -13.11 -15.66
CA PRO A 45 4.00 -13.96 -14.81
C PRO A 45 2.98 -13.15 -14.00
N ALA A 46 1.85 -13.77 -13.68
CA ALA A 46 0.91 -13.16 -12.75
C ALA A 46 1.54 -13.08 -11.36
N HIS A 47 1.29 -11.98 -10.67
CA HIS A 47 1.72 -11.79 -9.29
C HIS A 47 0.51 -11.87 -8.36
N HIS A 48 0.63 -12.70 -7.34
CA HIS A 48 -0.25 -12.71 -6.18
C HIS A 48 0.17 -11.58 -5.24
N ARG A 49 -0.80 -10.82 -4.76
CA ARG A 49 -0.63 -9.74 -3.79
C ARG A 49 -1.44 -10.04 -2.55
N TRP A 50 -0.84 -9.85 -1.39
CA TRP A 50 -1.45 -9.92 -0.08
C TRP A 50 -1.24 -8.56 0.60
N LYS A 51 -2.29 -7.94 1.16
CA LYS A 51 -2.21 -6.56 1.66
C LYS A 51 -2.89 -6.32 2.99
N ILE A 52 -2.28 -5.45 3.80
CA ILE A 52 -2.92 -4.72 4.91
C ILE A 52 -3.06 -3.26 4.50
N VAL A 53 -4.25 -2.67 4.62
CA VAL A 53 -4.55 -1.36 4.05
C VAL A 53 -5.23 -0.44 5.07
N CYS A 54 -4.75 0.80 5.16
CA CYS A 54 -5.44 1.88 5.86
C CYS A 54 -5.92 2.94 4.86
N ARG A 55 -7.26 3.05 4.69
CA ARG A 55 -7.94 4.08 3.88
C ARG A 55 -8.70 5.11 4.71
N ARG A 56 -8.42 5.18 6.02
CA ARG A 56 -9.12 6.09 6.91
C ARG A 56 -8.87 7.54 6.44
N THR A 57 -9.95 8.23 6.10
CA THR A 57 -9.92 9.62 5.66
C THR A 57 -9.57 10.54 6.85
N GLY A 58 -8.99 11.70 6.55
CA GLY A 58 -8.58 12.68 7.56
C GLY A 58 -7.32 12.32 8.36
N LEU A 59 -6.70 11.16 8.13
CA LEU A 59 -5.40 10.82 8.69
C LEU A 59 -4.27 11.28 7.78
N ARG A 60 -3.20 11.81 8.38
CA ARG A 60 -1.91 12.02 7.71
C ARG A 60 -1.29 10.67 7.34
N VAL A 61 -0.31 10.67 6.43
CA VAL A 61 0.33 9.43 5.95
C VAL A 61 1.01 8.68 7.10
N ASP A 62 1.71 9.37 8.00
CA ASP A 62 2.36 8.78 9.17
C ASP A 62 1.36 8.10 10.12
N GLU A 63 0.18 8.69 10.31
CA GLU A 63 -0.92 8.10 11.07
C GLU A 63 -1.53 6.87 10.37
N GLN A 64 -1.64 6.87 9.04
CA GLN A 64 -2.06 5.71 8.27
C GLN A 64 -1.01 4.59 8.31
N VAL A 65 0.28 4.93 8.25
CA VAL A 65 1.41 3.99 8.47
C VAL A 65 1.30 3.36 9.86
N ALA A 66 1.10 4.17 10.91
CA ALA A 66 0.93 3.65 12.28
C ALA A 66 -0.21 2.63 12.36
N CYS A 67 -1.37 2.91 11.76
CA CYS A 67 -2.49 1.95 11.72
C CYS A 67 -2.12 0.61 11.06
N VAL A 68 -1.35 0.65 9.97
CA VAL A 68 -0.88 -0.56 9.28
C VAL A 68 0.15 -1.31 10.14
N LEU A 69 1.12 -0.60 10.70
CA LEU A 69 2.18 -1.21 11.50
C LEU A 69 1.68 -1.78 12.83
N ASP A 70 0.73 -1.14 13.51
CA ASP A 70 0.14 -1.66 14.75
C ASP A 70 -0.43 -3.07 14.56
N ARG A 71 -0.98 -3.34 13.36
CA ARG A 71 -1.48 -4.67 12.99
C ARG A 71 -0.38 -5.65 12.60
N LEU A 72 0.71 -5.17 12.00
CA LEU A 72 1.80 -6.03 11.50
C LEU A 72 2.86 -6.35 12.56
N ARG A 73 3.10 -5.46 13.54
CA ARG A 73 4.13 -5.58 14.58
C ARG A 73 4.10 -6.92 15.33
N PRO A 74 2.94 -7.50 15.71
CA PRO A 74 2.91 -8.82 16.33
C PRO A 74 3.44 -9.96 15.44
N HIS A 75 3.52 -9.72 14.12
CA HIS A 75 3.87 -10.71 13.10
C HIS A 75 5.22 -10.42 12.42
N THR A 76 6.00 -9.43 12.88
CA THR A 76 7.26 -8.98 12.26
C THR A 76 8.21 -10.13 11.93
N GLY A 77 8.42 -11.07 12.84
CA GLY A 77 9.32 -12.21 12.60
C GLY A 77 8.85 -13.13 11.46
N ARG A 78 7.53 -13.35 11.33
CA ARG A 78 6.96 -14.15 10.22
C ARG A 78 7.00 -13.39 8.90
N LEU A 79 6.74 -12.08 8.94
CA LEU A 79 6.85 -11.19 7.78
C LEU A 79 8.28 -11.21 7.24
N ALA A 80 9.29 -11.01 8.11
CA ALA A 80 10.70 -11.06 7.74
C ALA A 80 11.10 -12.42 7.17
N ALA A 81 10.65 -13.52 7.78
CA ALA A 81 10.94 -14.87 7.28
C ALA A 81 10.32 -15.13 5.90
N LEU A 82 9.07 -14.72 5.70
CA LEU A 82 8.36 -14.89 4.43
C LEU A 82 8.99 -14.01 3.34
N ALA A 83 9.18 -12.72 3.60
CA ALA A 83 9.79 -11.78 2.65
C ALA A 83 11.20 -12.24 2.25
N GLY A 84 12.05 -12.59 3.23
CA GLY A 84 13.40 -13.10 2.94
C GLY A 84 13.42 -14.47 2.23
N GLN A 85 12.36 -15.28 2.37
CA GLN A 85 12.21 -16.49 1.56
C GLN A 85 11.84 -16.13 0.11
N LEU A 86 10.84 -15.28 -0.08
CA LEU A 86 10.39 -14.85 -1.41
C LEU A 86 11.50 -14.14 -2.17
N ASP A 87 12.25 -13.26 -1.50
CA ASP A 87 13.36 -12.52 -2.11
C ASP A 87 14.47 -13.45 -2.62
N ARG A 88 14.77 -14.53 -1.88
CA ARG A 88 15.73 -15.55 -2.33
C ARG A 88 15.23 -16.37 -3.52
N GLN A 89 13.91 -16.49 -3.69
CA GLN A 89 13.29 -17.29 -4.75
C GLN A 89 13.02 -16.50 -6.03
N GLU A 90 12.71 -15.21 -5.89
CA GLU A 90 12.14 -14.38 -6.96
C GLU A 90 12.90 -13.07 -7.20
N GLY A 91 13.87 -12.74 -6.33
CA GLY A 91 14.58 -11.46 -6.34
C GLY A 91 14.00 -10.47 -5.31
N PRO A 92 14.74 -9.40 -4.97
CA PRO A 92 14.34 -8.45 -3.94
C PRO A 92 13.03 -7.71 -4.28
N GLY A 93 12.41 -7.13 -3.25
CA GLY A 93 11.21 -6.29 -3.39
C GLY A 93 9.90 -7.06 -3.20
N SER A 94 9.93 -8.23 -2.56
CA SER A 94 8.70 -8.98 -2.27
C SER A 94 7.78 -8.27 -1.26
N ALA A 95 8.33 -7.45 -0.35
CA ALA A 95 7.59 -6.70 0.66
C ALA A 95 7.74 -5.18 0.49
N VAL A 96 6.62 -4.45 0.51
CA VAL A 96 6.60 -3.00 0.25
C VAL A 96 5.58 -2.31 1.15
N LEU A 97 5.98 -1.24 1.84
CA LEU A 97 5.09 -0.25 2.42
C LEU A 97 4.79 0.82 1.36
N GLN A 98 3.61 0.74 0.75
CA GLN A 98 3.19 1.62 -0.32
C GLN A 98 2.28 2.74 0.20
N VAL A 99 2.67 3.99 -0.06
CA VAL A 99 1.88 5.19 0.13
C VAL A 99 1.34 5.62 -1.23
N VAL A 100 0.03 5.79 -1.36
CA VAL A 100 -0.60 6.26 -2.60
C VAL A 100 -1.34 7.55 -2.33
N ARG A 101 -1.00 8.61 -3.07
CA ARG A 101 -1.63 9.93 -2.97
C ARG A 101 -2.15 10.36 -4.34
N ARG A 102 -3.41 10.77 -4.38
CA ARG A 102 -4.08 11.31 -5.56
C ARG A 102 -4.47 12.74 -5.26
N PHE A 103 -3.85 13.68 -5.95
CA PHE A 103 -4.17 15.11 -5.87
C PHE A 103 -5.27 15.44 -6.85
N HIS A 104 -6.11 16.42 -6.53
CA HIS A 104 -7.23 16.85 -7.38
C HIS A 104 -8.24 15.72 -7.67
N SER A 105 -8.31 14.72 -6.79
CA SER A 105 -9.35 13.70 -6.85
C SER A 105 -10.66 14.28 -6.30
N ASP A 106 -11.53 14.76 -7.17
CA ASP A 106 -12.87 15.20 -6.80
C ASP A 106 -13.72 13.97 -6.47
N ASN A 107 -13.71 13.56 -5.20
CA ASN A 107 -14.62 12.54 -4.68
C ASN A 107 -15.90 13.19 -4.14
N HIS A 108 -16.34 14.29 -4.74
CA HIS A 108 -17.61 14.92 -4.41
C HIS A 108 -18.73 14.13 -5.08
N GLU A 109 -19.61 13.52 -4.28
CA GLU A 109 -20.94 13.10 -4.73
C GLU A 109 -21.59 14.28 -5.49
N PRO A 110 -22.10 14.09 -6.72
CA PRO A 110 -22.63 15.19 -7.52
C PRO A 110 -23.92 15.73 -6.87
N GLY A 111 -23.82 16.91 -6.22
CA GLY A 111 -25.01 17.60 -5.68
C GLY A 111 -24.77 18.55 -4.50
N ALA A 112 -23.60 18.56 -3.86
CA ALA A 112 -23.29 19.55 -2.83
C ALA A 112 -22.64 20.79 -3.47
N GLY A 113 -23.19 21.97 -3.18
CA GLY A 113 -22.66 23.26 -3.67
C GLY A 113 -21.19 23.49 -3.31
N LEU A 114 -20.61 24.52 -3.95
CA LEU A 114 -19.22 24.97 -3.82
C LEU A 114 -18.60 24.66 -2.44
N PRO A 115 -17.47 23.94 -2.36
CA PRO A 115 -16.87 23.63 -1.07
C PRO A 115 -16.33 24.93 -0.44
N GLU A 116 -16.84 25.28 0.73
CA GLU A 116 -16.08 26.07 1.69
C GLU A 116 -14.73 25.37 1.94
N GLU A 117 -13.66 26.14 2.20
CA GLU A 117 -12.32 25.58 2.45
C GLU A 117 -12.42 24.42 3.45
N PRO A 118 -11.83 23.25 3.17
CA PRO A 118 -12.02 22.11 4.05
C PRO A 118 -11.38 22.44 5.40
N GLU A 119 -12.19 22.52 6.46
CA GLU A 119 -11.79 22.52 7.89
C GLU A 119 -11.11 21.18 8.29
N GLY A 120 -10.45 20.51 7.35
CA GLY A 120 -9.74 19.26 7.56
C GLY A 120 -8.31 19.48 8.05
N PRO A 121 -7.72 18.48 8.73
CA PRO A 121 -6.32 18.53 9.11
C PRO A 121 -5.43 18.70 7.87
N ASN A 122 -4.34 19.45 8.00
CA ASN A 122 -3.35 19.58 6.93
C ASN A 122 -2.75 18.21 6.61
N LEU A 123 -3.12 17.64 5.46
CA LEU A 123 -2.65 16.33 4.99
C LEU A 123 -1.30 16.40 4.23
N PHE A 124 -0.67 17.58 4.19
CA PHE A 124 0.65 17.79 3.58
C PHE A 124 1.75 17.69 4.62
N GLY A 125 2.80 16.95 4.27
CA GLY A 125 3.90 16.65 5.18
C GLY A 125 3.59 15.46 6.07
N TRP A 126 4.57 14.59 6.20
CA TRP A 126 4.56 13.41 7.05
C TRP A 126 6.02 13.01 7.27
N HIS A 127 6.25 12.15 8.26
CA HIS A 127 7.59 11.68 8.58
C HIS A 127 7.54 10.19 8.90
N LEU A 128 8.67 9.52 8.71
CA LEU A 128 8.87 8.17 9.23
C LEU A 128 9.80 8.30 10.44
N ASP A 129 9.34 7.83 11.59
CA ASP A 129 10.16 7.77 12.79
C ASP A 129 11.11 6.55 12.75
N SER A 130 11.98 6.46 13.76
CA SER A 130 12.94 5.37 13.89
C SER A 130 12.29 3.99 13.95
N ASP A 131 11.12 3.88 14.58
CA ASP A 131 10.44 2.60 14.78
C ASP A 131 9.90 2.07 13.46
N VAL A 132 9.38 2.97 12.60
CA VAL A 132 8.98 2.60 11.23
C VAL A 132 10.19 2.12 10.44
N LEU A 133 11.31 2.85 10.50
CA LEU A 133 12.53 2.49 9.77
C LEU A 133 13.11 1.15 10.26
N GLU A 134 13.06 0.88 11.56
CA GLU A 134 13.46 -0.41 12.14
C GLU A 134 12.55 -1.55 11.65
N PHE A 135 11.24 -1.33 11.59
CA PHE A 135 10.29 -2.31 11.06
C PHE A 135 10.59 -2.64 9.59
N LEU A 136 10.80 -1.62 8.75
CA LEU A 136 11.13 -1.80 7.33
C LEU A 136 12.45 -2.57 7.17
N THR A 137 13.48 -2.18 7.93
CA THR A 137 14.78 -2.87 7.92
C THR A 137 14.66 -4.32 8.36
N THR A 138 13.90 -4.59 9.41
CA THR A 138 13.72 -5.94 9.97
C THR A 138 12.97 -6.86 9.00
N THR A 139 11.97 -6.34 8.32
CA THR A 139 11.17 -7.11 7.36
C THR A 139 11.81 -7.19 5.97
N GLY A 140 12.86 -6.40 5.72
CA GLY A 140 13.42 -6.23 4.38
C GLY A 140 12.48 -5.48 3.43
N ALA A 141 11.47 -4.79 3.96
CA ALA A 141 10.48 -4.10 3.15
C ALA A 141 10.98 -2.76 2.66
N GLU A 142 10.67 -2.44 1.40
CA GLU A 142 10.92 -1.13 0.81
C GLU A 142 9.77 -0.15 1.13
N VAL A 143 10.03 1.14 1.00
CA VAL A 143 8.98 2.16 0.97
C VAL A 143 8.78 2.63 -0.47
N ASP A 144 7.54 2.62 -0.92
CA ASP A 144 7.13 3.06 -2.25
C ASP A 144 6.11 4.19 -2.11
N ILE A 145 6.29 5.27 -2.87
CA ILE A 145 5.46 6.48 -2.78
C ILE A 145 4.97 6.81 -4.18
N ASP A 146 3.69 6.53 -4.40
CA ASP A 146 2.98 6.76 -5.64
C ASP A 146 2.17 8.06 -5.53
N GLU A 147 2.57 9.09 -6.27
CA GLU A 147 1.87 10.37 -6.32
C GLU A 147 1.30 10.63 -7.71
N TYR A 148 -0.01 10.85 -7.78
CA TYR A 148 -0.74 11.09 -9.02
C TYR A 148 -1.44 12.44 -8.96
N ASP A 149 -1.20 13.28 -9.96
CA ASP A 149 -2.01 14.45 -10.21
C ASP A 149 -3.18 14.08 -11.12
N MET A 150 -4.40 14.25 -10.62
CA MET A 150 -5.63 13.93 -11.36
C MET A 150 -6.15 15.12 -12.17
N THR A 151 -5.44 16.26 -12.24
CA THR A 151 -5.83 17.33 -13.18
C THR A 151 -5.66 16.86 -14.62
N GLY A 152 -6.77 16.65 -15.31
CA GLY A 152 -6.78 16.48 -16.76
C GLY A 152 -6.53 15.05 -17.27
N ASP A 153 -7.14 14.03 -16.67
CA ASP A 153 -7.24 12.71 -17.30
C ASP A 153 -8.61 12.53 -17.98
N PRO A 154 -8.80 12.98 -19.25
CA PRO A 154 -10.06 12.84 -19.98
C PRO A 154 -10.34 11.43 -20.50
N HIS A 155 -9.59 10.40 -20.10
CA HIS A 155 -9.81 9.04 -20.59
C HIS A 155 -9.67 7.97 -19.50
N SER A 156 -10.81 7.52 -18.97
CA SER A 156 -11.02 6.14 -18.55
C SER A 156 -12.51 5.83 -18.60
N ASP A 157 -13.00 5.58 -19.82
CA ASP A 157 -14.10 4.64 -20.08
C ASP A 157 -13.51 3.21 -20.16
#